data_AF-A0A0F9D2U2-F1
#
_entry.id   AF-A0A0F9D2U2-F1
#
_cell.length_a   1.000
_cell.length_b   1.000
_cell.length_c   1.000
_cell.angle_alpha   90.00
_cell.angle_beta   90.00
_cell.angle_gamma   90.00
#
_symmetry.space_group_name_H-M   'P 1'
#
loop_
_entity.id
_entity.type
_entity.pdbx_description
1 polymer ?
#
loop_
_entity_poly.entity_id
_entity_poly.type
_entity_poly.pdbx_seq_one_letter_code
_entity_poly.pdbx_strand_id
1 'polypeptide(L)'
;MPLIKFETEEFIALPINKSGVTTGRSTSKIKEYKTEAHIGFILDESSSMAVVWQDTITGFNYYIAQLREEVPGAKMTFATFVADKVKVRGEDRPIDEVLPLNTKTYTPYGSTPLVDSVMR
;
A
#
# COMPACT_ATOMS: atom_id res chain seq x y z
N MET A 1 1.19 -27.23 15.82
CA MET A 1 0.82 -26.04 15.02
C MET A 1 -0.25 -25.29 15.78
N PRO A 2 0.05 -24.16 16.43
CA PRO A 2 -0.98 -23.42 17.13
C PRO A 2 -1.76 -22.55 16.14
N LEU A 3 -3.08 -22.71 16.18
CA LEU A 3 -4.07 -21.93 15.45
C LEU A 3 -4.03 -20.49 15.98
N ILE A 4 -3.84 -19.52 15.08
CA ILE A 4 -3.97 -18.10 15.37
C ILE A 4 -5.42 -17.85 15.83
N LYS A 5 -5.57 -17.42 17.08
CA LYS A 5 -6.85 -16.92 17.60
C LYS A 5 -7.02 -15.50 17.07
N PHE A 6 -8.05 -15.28 16.27
CA PHE A 6 -8.52 -13.94 15.94
C PHE A 6 -9.15 -13.35 17.20
N GLU A 7 -8.44 -12.45 17.86
CA GLU A 7 -9.04 -11.57 18.87
C GLU A 7 -10.03 -10.66 18.15
N THR A 8 -11.29 -10.77 18.58
CA THR A 8 -12.37 -9.87 18.22
C THR A 8 -12.03 -8.49 18.77
N GLU A 9 -11.36 -7.68 17.97
CA GLU A 9 -11.23 -6.25 18.23
C GLU A 9 -12.65 -5.66 18.29
N GLU A 10 -12.99 -5.14 19.47
CA GLU A 10 -14.23 -4.43 19.73
C GLU A 10 -14.40 -3.31 18.70
N PHE A 11 -15.53 -3.33 17.99
CA PHE A 11 -16.01 -2.17 17.25
C PHE A 11 -16.14 -1.01 18.25
N ILE A 12 -15.18 -0.10 18.26
CA ILE A 12 -15.29 1.17 18.97
C ILE A 12 -16.38 1.97 18.28
N ALA A 13 -17.61 1.81 18.76
CA ALA A 13 -18.72 2.68 18.42
C ALA A 13 -18.39 4.10 18.90
N LEU A 14 -18.17 5.02 17.96
CA LEU A 14 -18.12 6.45 18.25
C LEU A 14 -19.47 6.90 18.83
N PRO A 15 -19.53 7.49 20.04
CA PRO A 15 -20.80 7.90 20.61
C PRO A 15 -21.35 9.13 19.86
N ILE A 16 -22.57 9.00 19.35
CA ILE A 16 -23.36 10.09 18.80
C ILE A 16 -23.68 11.04 19.97
N ASN A 17 -23.04 12.22 19.98
CA ASN A 17 -23.31 13.27 20.95
C ASN A 17 -24.69 13.88 20.72
N LYS A 18 -25.63 13.66 21.65
CA LYS A 18 -26.70 14.60 21.94
C LYS A 18 -26.77 14.86 23.44
N SER A 19 -26.38 16.08 23.82
CA SER A 19 -26.79 16.84 25.01
C SER A 19 -26.50 16.24 26.39
N GLY A 20 -25.62 16.90 27.15
CA GLY A 20 -25.58 16.76 28.62
C GLY A 20 -24.19 17.02 29.22
N VAL A 21 -24.05 18.15 29.92
CA VAL A 21 -22.86 18.54 30.70
C VAL A 21 -22.58 17.51 31.81
N THR A 22 -21.32 17.05 31.97
CA THR A 22 -20.71 16.93 33.31
C THR A 22 -19.18 16.85 33.28
N THR A 23 -18.62 17.65 34.17
CA THR A 23 -17.24 17.83 34.64
C THR A 23 -16.48 16.55 34.99
N GLY A 24 -15.17 16.49 34.69
CA GLY A 24 -14.21 15.74 35.51
C GLY A 24 -13.08 15.00 34.80
N ARG A 25 -11.87 15.57 34.86
CA ARG A 25 -10.53 14.95 34.92
C ARG A 25 -10.33 13.55 34.30
N SER A 26 -9.60 13.52 33.19
CA SER A 26 -8.27 12.89 33.12
C SER A 26 -7.64 13.28 31.78
N THR A 27 -6.64 14.16 31.81
CA THR A 27 -5.75 14.36 30.64
C THR A 27 -4.77 13.19 30.59
N SER A 28 -5.28 12.00 30.30
CA SER A 28 -4.45 10.93 29.76
C SER A 28 -3.97 11.43 28.40
N LYS A 29 -2.68 11.81 28.32
CA LYS A 29 -2.00 11.97 27.03
C LYS A 29 -2.22 10.68 26.26
N ILE A 30 -3.16 10.70 25.31
CA ILE A 30 -3.24 9.67 24.29
C ILE A 30 -1.91 9.78 23.56
N LYS A 31 -1.05 8.77 23.71
CA LYS A 31 0.11 8.63 22.83
C LYS A 31 -0.47 8.41 21.46
N GLU A 32 -0.41 9.45 20.64
CA GLU A 32 -0.64 9.34 19.21
C GLU A 32 0.45 8.43 18.67
N TYR A 33 0.13 7.14 18.53
CA TYR A 33 0.99 6.21 17.83
C TYR A 33 0.88 6.59 16.36
N LYS A 34 1.83 7.39 15.89
CA LYS A 34 2.00 7.63 14.46
C LYS A 34 2.23 6.26 13.84
N THR A 35 1.25 5.77 13.09
CA THR A 35 1.34 4.50 12.38
C THR A 35 2.45 4.64 11.34
N GLU A 36 3.64 4.14 11.64
CA GLU A 36 4.75 4.05 10.68
C GLU A 36 4.47 2.87 9.73
N ALA A 37 3.57 3.09 8.77
CA ALA A 37 3.27 2.11 7.74
C ALA A 37 4.37 2.12 6.68
N HIS A 38 4.90 0.93 6.38
CA HIS A 38 5.79 0.71 5.24
C HIS A 38 5.10 -0.21 4.23
N ILE A 39 4.88 0.31 3.03
CA ILE A 39 4.17 -0.35 1.95
C ILE A 39 5.18 -0.89 0.94
N GLY A 40 5.26 -2.21 0.80
CA GLY A 40 6.00 -2.86 -0.27
C GLY A 40 5.11 -3.10 -1.48
N PHE A 41 5.46 -2.54 -2.64
CA PHE A 41 4.71 -2.68 -3.87
C PHE A 41 5.60 -3.28 -4.96
N ILE A 42 5.18 -4.42 -5.49
CA ILE A 42 5.91 -5.14 -6.54
C ILE A 42 4.99 -5.28 -7.75
N LEU A 43 5.43 -4.83 -8.92
CA LEU A 43 4.64 -4.81 -10.14
C LEU A 43 5.30 -5.62 -11.27
N ASP A 44 4.53 -6.49 -11.91
CA ASP A 44 4.99 -7.25 -13.09
C ASP A 44 5.07 -6.33 -14.31
N GLU A 45 6.19 -6.38 -15.05
CA GLU A 45 6.44 -5.66 -16.31
C GLU A 45 6.50 -6.62 -17.52
N SER A 46 6.03 -7.87 -17.39
CA SER A 46 6.01 -8.85 -18.48
C SER A 46 5.00 -8.53 -19.59
N SER A 47 5.22 -9.05 -20.81
CA SER A 47 4.33 -8.81 -21.96
C SER A 47 2.86 -9.22 -21.74
N SER A 48 2.55 -10.16 -20.84
CA SER A 48 1.15 -10.51 -20.51
C SER A 48 0.39 -9.32 -19.91
N MET A 49 1.09 -8.40 -19.25
CA MET A 49 0.49 -7.19 -18.69
C MET A 49 0.05 -6.18 -19.77
N ALA A 50 0.42 -6.38 -21.04
CA ALA A 50 0.01 -5.50 -22.13
C ALA A 50 -1.52 -5.42 -22.29
N VAL A 51 -2.25 -6.51 -22.00
CA VAL A 51 -3.72 -6.56 -22.09
C VAL A 51 -4.39 -5.69 -21.04
N VAL A 52 -3.80 -5.61 -19.84
CA VAL A 52 -4.32 -4.87 -18.67
C VAL A 52 -3.49 -3.62 -18.38
N TRP A 53 -2.74 -3.14 -19.37
CA TRP A 53 -1.72 -2.10 -19.17
C TRP A 53 -2.31 -0.81 -18.63
N GLN A 54 -3.38 -0.34 -19.28
CA GLN A 54 -4.03 0.93 -18.93
C GLN A 54 -4.75 0.84 -17.58
N ASP A 55 -5.38 -0.30 -17.30
CA ASP A 55 -6.08 -0.55 -16.04
C ASP A 55 -5.08 -0.62 -14.88
N THR A 56 -3.92 -1.24 -15.10
CA THR A 56 -2.83 -1.31 -14.12
C THR A 56 -2.31 0.07 -13.77
N ILE A 57 -2.06 0.92 -14.78
CA ILE A 57 -1.64 2.32 -14.56
C ILE A 57 -2.69 3.08 -13.76
N THR A 58 -3.96 2.92 -14.14
CA THR A 58 -5.07 3.64 -13.51
C THR A 58 -5.26 3.20 -12.07
N GLY A 59 -5.24 1.89 -11.80
CA GLY A 59 -5.35 1.30 -10.48
C GLY A 59 -4.18 1.69 -9.58
N PHE A 60 -2.95 1.68 -10.09
CA PHE A 60 -1.79 2.14 -9.32
C PHE A 60 -1.93 3.61 -8.91
N ASN A 61 -2.28 4.48 -9.86
CA ASN A 61 -2.40 5.91 -9.58
C ASN A 61 -3.53 6.20 -8.58
N TYR A 62 -4.65 5.49 -8.70
CA TYR A 62 -5.75 5.57 -7.75
C TYR A 62 -5.32 5.11 -6.35
N TYR A 63 -4.63 3.97 -6.26
CA TYR A 63 -4.15 3.42 -4.99
C TYR A 63 -3.18 4.37 -4.27
N ILE A 64 -2.22 4.97 -4.98
CA ILE A 64 -1.30 5.97 -4.40
C ILE A 64 -2.05 7.21 -3.91
N ALA A 65 -3.07 7.66 -4.64
CA ALA A 65 -3.89 8.79 -4.21
C ALA A 65 -4.65 8.47 -2.91
N GLN A 66 -5.27 7.29 -2.81
CA GLN A 66 -5.95 6.87 -1.59
C GLN A 66 -5.01 6.75 -0.39
N LEU A 67 -3.85 6.13 -0.58
CA LEU A 67 -2.89 5.94 0.52
C LEU A 67 -2.35 7.27 1.07
N ARG A 68 -2.26 8.31 0.24
CA ARG A 68 -1.90 9.67 0.70
C ARG A 68 -2.94 10.26 1.65
N GLU A 69 -4.22 9.94 1.43
CA GLU A 69 -5.32 10.41 2.27
C GLU A 69 -5.48 9.56 3.53
N GLU A 70 -5.38 8.24 3.41
CA GLU A 70 -5.64 7.29 4.50
C GLU A 70 -4.46 7.15 5.46
N VAL A 71 -3.22 7.20 4.96
CA VAL A 71 -2.01 6.95 5.76
C VAL A 71 -0.94 8.03 5.48
N PRO A 72 -1.17 9.27 5.93
CA PRO A 72 -0.23 10.36 5.73
C PRO A 72 1.13 10.06 6.39
N GLY A 73 2.21 10.18 5.63
CA GLY A 73 3.56 9.89 6.10
C GLY A 73 3.99 8.43 6.02
N ALA A 74 3.21 7.57 5.35
CA ALA A 74 3.64 6.22 5.00
C ALA A 74 4.87 6.25 4.08
N LYS A 75 5.71 5.24 4.24
CA LYS A 75 6.84 4.99 3.35
C LYS A 75 6.52 3.88 2.37
N MET A 76 7.08 3.94 1.18
CA MET A 76 6.84 3.00 0.11
C MET A 76 8.15 2.53 -0.51
N THR A 77 8.25 1.22 -0.69
CA THR A 77 9.26 0.59 -1.54
C THR A 77 8.55 0.04 -2.78
N PHE A 78 8.90 0.56 -3.95
CA PHE A 78 8.31 0.19 -5.23
C PHE A 78 9.37 -0.49 -6.11
N ALA A 79 9.08 -1.70 -6.56
CA ALA A 79 9.89 -2.44 -7.51
C ALA A 79 9.05 -2.98 -8.67
N THR A 80 9.66 -3.03 -9.86
CA THR A 80 9.11 -3.74 -11.01
C THR A 80 9.95 -4.97 -11.31
N PHE A 81 9.35 -6.02 -11.84
CA PHE A 81 10.11 -7.19 -12.29
C PHE A 81 9.67 -7.63 -13.67
N VAL A 82 10.63 -8.06 -14.47
CA VAL A 82 10.40 -8.67 -15.77
C VAL A 82 11.43 -9.75 -15.95
N ALA A 83 10.95 -10.95 -16.21
CA ALA A 83 11.77 -12.13 -16.28
C ALA A 83 12.73 -12.34 -15.10
N ASP A 84 14.01 -12.45 -15.39
CA ASP A 84 15.11 -12.62 -14.44
C ASP A 84 15.59 -11.29 -13.83
N LYS A 85 14.92 -10.17 -14.10
CA LYS A 85 15.35 -8.83 -13.72
C LYS A 85 14.35 -8.16 -12.80
N VAL A 86 14.87 -7.67 -11.67
CA VAL A 86 14.14 -6.79 -10.75
C VAL A 86 14.72 -5.39 -10.85
N LYS A 87 13.85 -4.39 -10.98
CA LYS A 87 14.18 -2.98 -11.02
C LYS A 87 13.51 -2.27 -9.85
N VAL A 88 14.30 -1.89 -8.86
CA VAL A 88 13.83 -1.03 -7.77
C VAL A 88 13.62 0.39 -8.31
N ARG A 89 12.40 0.88 -8.22
CA ARG A 89 11.98 2.20 -8.70
C ARG A 89 11.97 3.23 -7.57
N GLY A 90 11.80 2.79 -6.33
CA GLY A 90 11.92 3.60 -5.13
C GLY A 90 12.08 2.72 -3.90
N GLU A 91 12.96 3.09 -2.99
CA GLU A 91 13.19 2.37 -1.73
C GLU A 91 13.04 3.35 -0.57
N ASP A 92 12.22 2.98 0.41
CA ASP A 92 11.95 3.75 1.63
C ASP A 92 11.52 5.21 1.37
N ARG A 93 10.78 5.45 0.28
CA ARG A 93 10.37 6.80 -0.12
C ARG A 93 9.06 7.22 0.54
N PRO A 94 8.92 8.48 0.98
CA PRO A 94 7.61 9.01 1.38
C PRO A 94 6.61 8.86 0.24
N ILE A 95 5.37 8.50 0.55
CA ILE A 95 4.34 8.30 -0.47
C ILE A 95 4.05 9.56 -1.31
N ASP A 96 4.31 10.74 -0.76
CA ASP A 96 4.18 12.02 -1.44
C ASP A 96 5.21 12.20 -2.57
N GLU A 97 6.37 11.54 -2.48
CA GLU A 97 7.42 11.56 -3.51
C GLU A 97 7.17 10.54 -4.64
N VAL A 98 6.21 9.61 -4.45
CA VAL A 98 5.93 8.57 -5.43
C VAL A 98 5.25 9.16 -6.66
N LEU A 99 5.93 9.11 -7.80
CA LEU A 99 5.40 9.61 -9.07
C LEU A 99 4.32 8.67 -9.62
N PRO A 100 3.25 9.21 -10.23
CA PRO A 100 2.25 8.39 -10.89
C PRO A 100 2.85 7.64 -12.09
N LEU A 101 2.35 6.44 -12.35
CA LEU A 101 2.69 5.67 -13.53
C LEU A 101 1.99 6.24 -14.76
N ASN A 102 2.66 6.11 -15.91
CA ASN A 102 2.12 6.38 -17.23
C ASN A 102 2.75 5.40 -18.23
N THR A 103 2.28 5.45 -19.48
CA THR A 103 2.72 4.54 -20.56
C THR A 103 4.20 4.67 -20.93
N LYS A 104 4.89 5.74 -20.51
CA LYS A 104 6.34 5.90 -20.71
C LYS A 104 7.16 5.35 -19.54
N THR A 105 6.62 5.38 -18.32
CA THR A 105 7.33 4.95 -17.11
C THR A 105 7.14 3.47 -16.81
N TYR A 106 6.00 2.92 -17.22
CA TYR A 106 5.64 1.51 -17.16
C TYR A 106 5.27 1.05 -18.56
N THR A 107 6.11 0.21 -19.15
CA THR A 107 5.93 -0.32 -20.51
C THR A 107 6.15 -1.82 -20.44
N PRO A 108 5.09 -2.64 -20.44
CA PRO A 108 5.20 -4.09 -20.43
C PRO A 108 6.02 -4.60 -21.62
N TYR A 109 6.99 -5.46 -21.37
CA TYR A 109 7.84 -6.06 -22.41
C TYR A 109 8.39 -7.42 -21.96
N GLY A 110 8.98 -8.17 -22.91
CA GLY A 110 9.60 -9.47 -22.61
C GLY A 110 8.61 -10.60 -22.33
N SER A 111 9.07 -11.84 -22.40
CA SER A 111 8.28 -13.03 -22.06
C SER A 111 8.23 -13.24 -20.54
N THR A 112 7.07 -13.56 -19.98
CA THR A 112 6.89 -13.96 -18.58
C THR A 112 7.55 -15.33 -18.34
N PRO A 113 8.66 -15.47 -17.59
CA PRO A 113 9.13 -16.77 -17.16
C PRO A 113 8.30 -17.15 -15.95
N LEU A 114 7.05 -17.53 -16.20
CA LEU A 114 6.21 -18.20 -15.22
C LEU A 114 6.87 -19.51 -14.72
N VAL A 115 7.90 -19.98 -15.44
CA VAL A 115 8.80 -21.09 -15.06
C VAL A 115 9.69 -20.75 -13.86
N ASP A 116 10.14 -19.50 -13.66
CA ASP A 116 11.02 -19.14 -12.53
C ASP A 116 10.25 -18.97 -11.20
N SER A 117 8.95 -18.68 -11.24
CA SER A 117 8.14 -18.49 -10.02
C SER A 117 7.82 -19.80 -9.27
N VAL A 118 8.05 -20.96 -9.89
CA VAL A 118 7.81 -22.29 -9.31
C VAL A 118 9.12 -23.04 -9.04
N MET A 119 10.25 -22.53 -9.53
CA MET A 119 11.54 -23.22 -9.46
C MET A 119 12.65 -22.31 -8.93
N ARG A 120 12.61 -21.95 -7.64
CA ARG A 120 13.78 -22.07 -6.75
C ARG A 120 13.42 -21.98 -5.27
#